data_AF-A0A1F4ZT73-F1
#
_entry.id   AF-A0A1F4ZT73-F1
#
_cell.length_a   1.000
_cell.length_b   1.000
_cell.length_c   1.000
_cell.angle_alpha   90.00
_cell.angle_beta   90.00
_cell.angle_gamma   90.00
#
_symmetry.space_group_name_H-M   'P 1'
#
loop_
_entity.id
_entity.type
_entity.pdbx_description
1 polymer ?
#
loop_
_entity_poly.entity_id
_entity_poly.type
_entity_poly.pdbx_seq_one_letter_code
_entity_poly.pdbx_strand_id
1 'polypeptide(L)'
;PNILTLVISLNSRQLLIISTPIHTPAMSFWSWAAGSPTNSPAKSLKIFKFLLLISFLFGVSLEVSAHFHQIPTARVIASVASSDINKDPVLTRHRYYYVLRPGYMARTRWFSGGLVSRLAFFLTFNPDAIAVTYWDNIFLKNPEDAHNVPLIAHELVHTVQYKKPLLVYHAVRYFWYYFTKGYQSVPYEQEAFEFQKSVLQAILSAE
;
A
#
# COMPACT_ATOMS: atom_id res chain seq x y z
N PRO A 1 25.73 -25.96 4.55
CA PRO A 1 24.85 -25.07 3.77
C PRO A 1 23.96 -24.25 4.72
N ASN A 2 24.11 -22.92 4.72
CA ASN A 2 23.21 -22.05 5.49
C ASN A 2 21.82 -22.14 4.86
N ILE A 3 20.83 -22.66 5.60
CA ILE A 3 19.44 -22.75 5.14
C ILE A 3 18.68 -21.62 5.83
N LEU A 4 18.05 -20.75 5.04
CA LEU A 4 17.08 -19.80 5.55
C LEU A 4 15.76 -20.55 5.70
N THR A 5 15.30 -20.73 6.94
CA THR A 5 13.99 -21.31 7.22
C THR A 5 13.05 -20.22 7.68
N LEU A 6 12.02 -19.97 6.90
CA LEU A 6 10.91 -19.08 7.24
C LEU A 6 9.75 -19.93 7.76
N VAL A 7 9.34 -19.68 9.00
CA VAL A 7 8.18 -20.33 9.63
C VAL A 7 7.05 -19.31 9.69
N ILE A 8 5.94 -19.62 9.02
CA ILE A 8 4.76 -18.76 8.94
C ILE A 8 3.63 -19.41 9.73
N SER A 9 3.11 -18.71 10.73
CA SER A 9 1.90 -19.14 11.44
C SER A 9 0.67 -18.76 10.63
N LEU A 10 -0.09 -19.76 10.18
CA LEU A 10 -1.34 -19.54 9.44
C LEU A 10 -2.53 -19.35 10.40
N ASN A 11 -2.46 -19.96 11.59
CA ASN A 11 -3.36 -19.76 12.74
C ASN A 11 -2.75 -20.41 14.00
N SER A 12 -3.47 -20.40 15.13
CA SER A 12 -3.01 -20.93 16.43
C SER A 12 -2.63 -22.42 16.45
N ARG A 13 -2.86 -23.18 15.36
CA ARG A 13 -2.56 -24.62 15.27
C ARG A 13 -1.84 -25.04 13.99
N GLN A 14 -1.53 -24.13 13.07
CA GLN A 14 -0.95 -24.47 11.78
C GLN A 14 0.23 -23.58 11.44
N LEU A 15 1.36 -24.22 11.11
CA LEU A 15 2.58 -23.58 10.66
C LEU A 15 2.91 -24.05 9.24
N LEU A 16 3.30 -23.11 8.38
CA LEU A 16 3.92 -23.38 7.09
C LEU A 16 5.42 -23.09 7.21
N ILE A 17 6.23 -24.12 6.95
CA ILE A 17 7.68 -24.01 7.01
C ILE A 17 8.22 -24.02 5.58
N ILE A 18 8.90 -22.96 5.20
CA ILE A 18 9.56 -22.82 3.91
C ILE A 18 11.06 -22.71 4.17
N SER A 19 11.83 -23.69 3.72
CA SER A 19 13.28 -23.72 3.84
C SER A 19 13.92 -23.55 2.47
N THR A 20 14.80 -22.56 2.34
CA THR A 20 15.60 -22.36 1.11
C THR A 20 17.09 -22.27 1.44
N PRO A 21 17.96 -22.90 0.62
CA PRO A 21 19.40 -22.77 0.80
C PRO A 21 19.87 -21.36 0.43
N ILE A 22 20.66 -20.75 1.31
CA ILE A 22 21.37 -19.50 1.05
C ILE A 22 22.63 -19.86 0.24
N HIS A 23 22.61 -19.61 -1.06
CA HIS A 23 23.81 -19.69 -1.88
C HIS A 23 24.68 -18.45 -1.65
N THR A 24 25.83 -18.61 -1.01
CA THR A 24 26.94 -17.66 -1.10
C THR A 24 27.61 -17.80 -2.47
N PRO A 25 27.98 -16.70 -3.15
CA PRO A 25 28.68 -16.79 -4.43
C PRO A 25 30.16 -17.04 -4.15
N ALA A 26 30.64 -18.26 -4.40
CA ALA A 26 32.06 -18.55 -4.49
C ALA A 26 32.39 -18.92 -5.94
N MET A 27 33.29 -18.15 -6.55
CA MET A 27 33.94 -18.51 -7.81
C MET A 27 34.77 -19.79 -7.62
N SER A 28 34.59 -20.78 -8.51
CA SER A 28 35.70 -21.53 -9.11
C SER A 28 35.20 -22.35 -10.32
N PHE A 29 36.05 -22.41 -11.33
CA PHE A 29 35.94 -23.03 -12.65
C PHE A 29 35.77 -24.57 -12.62
N TRP A 30 35.01 -25.15 -13.58
CA TRP A 30 35.49 -26.00 -14.70
C TRP A 30 34.30 -26.65 -15.48
N SER A 31 34.32 -26.48 -16.81
CA SER A 31 33.76 -27.30 -17.94
C SER A 31 32.41 -28.02 -17.81
N TRP A 32 31.37 -27.79 -18.61
CA TRP A 32 31.15 -27.94 -20.08
C TRP A 32 30.04 -28.99 -20.30
N ALA A 33 28.81 -28.54 -20.57
CA ALA A 33 27.84 -29.23 -21.42
C ALA A 33 26.65 -28.31 -21.70
N ALA A 34 26.19 -28.36 -22.94
CA ALA A 34 25.30 -27.42 -23.62
C ALA A 34 23.91 -27.25 -22.98
N GLY A 35 23.39 -26.01 -23.09
CA GLY A 35 21.98 -25.70 -22.91
C GLY A 35 21.74 -24.34 -22.25
N SER A 36 21.60 -23.29 -23.06
CA SER A 36 21.02 -22.03 -22.56
C SER A 36 19.64 -22.30 -21.96
N PRO A 37 19.35 -21.69 -20.79
CA PRO A 37 18.32 -20.67 -20.86
C PRO A 37 18.81 -19.36 -20.24
N THR A 38 18.53 -18.29 -20.97
CA THR A 38 18.68 -16.89 -20.60
C THR A 38 17.80 -16.55 -19.39
N ASN A 39 18.25 -16.93 -18.19
CA ASN A 39 17.71 -16.39 -16.96
C ASN A 39 18.36 -15.03 -16.70
N SER A 40 17.83 -14.01 -17.38
CA SER A 40 18.16 -12.62 -17.06
C SER A 40 17.94 -12.39 -15.56
N PRO A 41 18.92 -11.80 -14.84
CA PRO A 41 18.79 -11.49 -13.41
C PRO A 41 17.56 -10.61 -13.11
N ALA A 42 17.06 -9.88 -14.11
CA ALA A 42 15.82 -9.10 -14.01
C ALA A 42 14.54 -9.95 -13.83
N LYS A 43 14.49 -11.19 -14.34
CA LYS A 43 13.33 -12.09 -14.13
C LYS A 43 13.33 -12.72 -12.74
N SER A 44 14.52 -13.10 -12.24
CA SER A 44 14.69 -13.63 -10.89
C SER A 44 14.30 -12.61 -9.81
N LEU A 45 14.71 -11.34 -10.00
CA LEU A 45 14.34 -10.25 -9.09
C LEU A 45 12.84 -9.98 -9.05
N LYS A 46 12.13 -10.15 -10.18
CA LYS A 46 10.67 -9.98 -10.25
C LYS A 46 9.91 -11.09 -9.52
N ILE A 47 10.36 -12.34 -9.65
CA ILE A 47 9.75 -13.50 -8.97
C ILE A 47 10.00 -13.42 -7.46
N PHE A 48 11.21 -13.05 -7.04
CA PHE A 48 11.54 -12.87 -5.62
C PHE A 48 10.71 -11.75 -4.96
N LYS A 49 10.53 -10.62 -5.66
CA LYS A 49 9.66 -9.52 -5.20
C LYS A 49 8.19 -9.94 -5.11
N PHE A 50 7.72 -10.75 -6.05
CA PHE A 50 6.36 -11.29 -6.05
C PHE A 50 6.11 -12.26 -4.88
N LEU A 51 7.09 -13.09 -4.53
CA LEU A 51 7.01 -13.99 -3.38
C LEU A 51 7.11 -13.25 -2.04
N LEU A 52 7.92 -12.18 -1.95
CA LEU A 52 7.95 -11.28 -0.80
C LEU A 52 6.61 -10.56 -0.59
N LEU A 53 5.99 -10.14 -1.68
CA LEU A 53 4.66 -9.53 -1.67
C LEU A 53 3.59 -10.53 -1.21
N ILE A 54 3.59 -11.77 -1.70
CA ILE A 54 2.66 -12.81 -1.22
C ILE A 54 2.88 -13.09 0.27
N SER A 55 4.14 -13.23 0.70
CA SER A 55 4.48 -13.40 2.12
C SER A 55 4.10 -12.20 2.97
N PHE A 56 4.07 -10.99 2.41
CA PHE A 56 3.61 -9.78 3.11
C PHE A 56 2.07 -9.71 3.19
N LEU A 57 1.38 -10.00 2.08
CA LEU A 57 -0.09 -10.07 2.01
C LEU A 57 -0.67 -11.17 2.91
N PHE A 58 0.10 -12.24 3.19
CA PHE A 58 -0.29 -13.32 4.09
C PHE A 58 0.33 -13.24 5.50
N GLY A 59 1.46 -12.55 5.69
CA GLY A 59 2.30 -12.70 6.89
C GLY A 59 2.46 -11.45 7.77
N VAL A 60 1.88 -10.30 7.42
CA VAL A 60 2.06 -9.08 8.22
C VAL A 60 0.91 -8.86 9.19
N SER A 61 0.86 -9.73 10.20
CA SER A 61 0.68 -9.30 11.59
C SER A 61 2.05 -8.85 12.10
N LEU A 62 2.56 -7.69 11.63
CA LEU A 62 3.79 -7.12 12.18
C LEU A 62 3.46 -6.31 13.44
N GLU A 63 3.46 -6.99 14.58
CA GLU A 63 3.88 -6.39 15.84
C GLU A 63 5.38 -6.06 15.73
N VAL A 64 5.73 -5.00 15.01
CA VAL A 64 7.08 -4.42 15.07
C VAL A 64 7.00 -3.15 15.89
N SER A 65 6.99 -3.33 17.20
CA SER A 65 7.23 -2.28 18.17
C SER A 65 8.70 -1.84 18.10
N ALA A 66 8.99 -0.82 17.29
CA ALA A 66 10.02 0.18 17.54
C ALA A 66 10.02 1.22 16.39
N HIS A 67 9.68 2.47 16.72
CA HIS A 67 9.84 3.68 15.88
C HIS A 67 8.83 3.84 14.73
N PHE A 68 7.54 3.86 15.07
CA PHE A 68 6.53 4.48 14.21
C PHE A 68 6.52 6.00 14.46
N HIS A 69 6.67 6.84 13.43
CA HIS A 69 6.15 8.20 13.54
C HIS A 69 4.67 8.14 13.17
N GLN A 70 3.85 7.84 14.17
CA GLN A 70 2.42 7.89 14.02
C GLN A 70 1.99 9.36 13.90
N ILE A 71 1.21 9.66 12.88
CA ILE A 71 0.57 10.96 12.75
C ILE A 71 -0.71 10.89 13.59
N PRO A 72 -0.91 11.80 14.55
CA PRO A 72 -2.15 11.81 15.32
C PRO A 72 -3.35 11.98 14.40
N THR A 73 -4.31 11.05 14.44
CA THR A 73 -5.52 11.12 13.62
C THR A 73 -6.28 12.44 13.84
N ALA A 74 -6.21 13.01 15.05
CA ALA A 74 -6.75 14.33 15.36
C ALA A 74 -6.19 15.45 14.46
N ARG A 75 -4.91 15.38 14.06
CA ARG A 75 -4.29 16.34 13.13
C ARG A 75 -4.92 16.25 11.73
N VAL A 76 -5.16 15.04 11.25
CA VAL A 76 -5.82 14.80 9.95
C VAL A 76 -7.27 15.29 10.00
N ILE A 77 -8.00 14.96 11.07
CA ILE A 77 -9.37 15.44 11.28
C ILE A 77 -9.41 16.98 11.28
N ALA A 78 -8.47 17.63 11.98
CA ALA A 78 -8.39 19.08 12.03
C ALA A 78 -8.13 19.70 10.64
N SER A 79 -7.23 19.12 9.84
CA SER A 79 -6.96 19.58 8.47
C SER A 79 -8.22 19.50 7.58
N VAL A 80 -8.92 18.36 7.61
CA VAL A 80 -10.17 18.19 6.85
C VAL A 80 -11.23 19.17 7.34
N ALA A 81 -11.39 19.34 8.66
CA ALA A 81 -12.35 20.28 9.23
C ALA A 81 -12.08 21.73 8.83
N SER A 82 -10.81 22.14 8.72
CA SER A 82 -10.42 23.49 8.30
C SER A 82 -10.61 23.80 6.81
N SER A 83 -10.86 22.78 5.98
CA SER A 83 -10.96 22.96 4.53
C SER A 83 -12.33 23.41 4.02
N ASP A 84 -13.30 23.66 4.92
CA ASP A 84 -14.66 24.15 4.62
C ASP A 84 -15.49 23.34 3.61
N ILE A 85 -14.99 22.18 3.18
CA ILE A 85 -15.61 21.26 2.21
C ILE A 85 -17.01 20.75 2.61
N ASN A 86 -17.37 20.88 3.89
CA ASN A 86 -18.68 20.45 4.40
C ASN A 86 -19.84 21.33 3.90
N LYS A 87 -19.54 22.51 3.35
CA LYS A 87 -20.53 23.43 2.78
C LYS A 87 -20.87 23.10 1.32
N ASP A 88 -20.08 22.27 0.65
CA ASP A 88 -20.29 21.95 -0.77
C ASP A 88 -21.44 20.94 -0.97
N PRO A 89 -22.53 21.31 -1.68
CA PRO A 89 -23.69 20.45 -1.85
C PRO A 89 -23.47 19.28 -2.82
N VAL A 90 -22.45 19.36 -3.69
CA VAL A 90 -22.11 18.29 -4.64
C VAL A 90 -21.29 17.23 -3.92
N LEU A 91 -20.25 17.65 -3.20
CA LEU A 91 -19.39 16.77 -2.43
C LEU A 91 -20.16 16.05 -1.33
N THR A 92 -21.05 16.73 -0.61
CA THR A 92 -21.85 16.11 0.47
C THR A 92 -22.79 14.99 -0.02
N ARG A 93 -23.13 14.97 -1.31
CA ARG A 93 -23.91 13.90 -1.97
C ARG A 93 -23.03 12.81 -2.58
N HIS A 94 -21.71 12.99 -2.63
CA HIS A 94 -20.81 12.01 -3.20
C HIS A 94 -20.81 10.73 -2.36
N ARG A 95 -20.80 9.57 -3.03
CA ARG A 95 -20.88 8.25 -2.37
C ARG A 95 -19.79 8.00 -1.33
N TYR A 96 -18.63 8.65 -1.45
CA TYR A 96 -17.52 8.52 -0.51
C TYR A 96 -17.46 9.62 0.56
N TYR A 97 -18.35 10.62 0.54
CA TYR A 97 -18.28 11.75 1.48
C TYR A 97 -18.22 11.31 2.96
N TYR A 98 -18.87 10.20 3.30
CA TYR A 98 -18.86 9.66 4.65
C TYR A 98 -17.46 9.31 5.18
N VAL A 99 -16.45 9.07 4.31
CA VAL A 99 -15.09 8.75 4.74
C VAL A 99 -14.38 9.97 5.35
N LEU A 100 -14.81 11.17 5.00
CA LEU A 100 -14.29 12.44 5.52
C LEU A 100 -14.92 12.84 6.86
N ARG A 101 -15.84 12.03 7.40
CA ARG A 101 -16.43 12.29 8.72
C ARG A 101 -15.42 11.94 9.81
N PRO A 102 -15.33 12.73 10.89
CA PRO A 102 -14.42 12.45 12.01
C PRO A 102 -14.56 11.02 12.56
N GLY A 103 -15.79 10.52 12.69
CA GLY A 103 -16.07 9.16 13.16
C GLY A 103 -15.57 8.06 12.22
N TYR A 104 -15.49 8.32 10.91
CA TYR A 104 -14.87 7.37 9.97
C TYR A 104 -13.35 7.40 10.11
N MET A 105 -12.75 8.60 10.05
CA MET A 105 -11.30 8.81 10.14
C MET A 105 -10.70 8.30 11.45
N ALA A 106 -11.45 8.34 12.56
CA ALA A 106 -11.01 7.80 13.85
C ALA A 106 -10.66 6.30 13.81
N ARG A 107 -11.11 5.57 12.78
CA ARG A 107 -10.84 4.15 12.59
C ARG A 107 -9.56 3.87 11.80
N THR A 108 -8.96 4.89 11.20
CA THR A 108 -7.73 4.74 10.42
C THR A 108 -6.50 5.12 11.23
N ARG A 109 -5.39 4.47 10.91
CA ARG A 109 -4.07 4.73 11.52
C ARG A 109 -3.16 5.38 10.49
N TRP A 110 -2.55 6.49 10.87
CA TRP A 110 -1.73 7.30 10.00
C TRP A 110 -0.27 7.21 10.42
N PHE A 111 0.62 6.98 9.45
CA PHE A 111 2.04 6.79 9.68
C PHE A 111 2.85 7.61 8.69
N SER A 112 4.04 8.01 9.10
CA SER A 112 5.05 8.53 8.18
C SER A 112 6.45 8.12 8.65
N GLY A 113 7.42 8.09 7.74
CA GLY A 113 8.80 7.74 8.07
C GLY A 113 8.99 6.37 8.74
N GLY A 114 10.18 6.14 9.28
CA GLY A 114 10.52 4.86 9.93
C GLY A 114 10.60 3.66 8.97
N LEU A 115 10.94 2.50 9.52
CA LEU A 115 11.13 1.27 8.72
C LEU A 115 9.82 0.79 8.10
N VAL A 116 8.70 0.85 8.84
CA VAL A 116 7.43 0.33 8.34
C VAL A 116 6.89 1.15 7.18
N SER A 117 6.94 2.48 7.22
CA SER A 117 6.53 3.28 6.06
C SER A 117 7.44 3.02 4.86
N ARG A 118 8.77 2.89 5.06
CA ARG A 118 9.69 2.52 3.97
C ARG A 118 9.33 1.18 3.32
N LEU A 119 8.96 0.19 4.12
CA LEU A 119 8.49 -1.11 3.62
C LEU A 119 7.15 -0.97 2.88
N ALA A 120 6.20 -0.20 3.42
CA ALA A 120 4.90 0.07 2.78
C ALA A 120 5.07 0.69 1.39
N PHE A 121 5.95 1.70 1.26
CA PHE A 121 6.28 2.32 -0.04
C PHE A 121 7.06 1.39 -0.96
N PHE A 122 8.00 0.60 -0.44
CA PHE A 122 8.72 -0.39 -1.26
C PHE A 122 7.76 -1.39 -1.93
N LEU A 123 6.69 -1.77 -1.22
CA LEU A 123 5.70 -2.75 -1.66
C LEU A 123 4.63 -2.19 -2.61
N THR A 124 4.53 -0.87 -2.76
CA THR A 124 3.58 -0.26 -3.72
C THR A 124 4.06 -0.38 -5.19
N PHE A 125 5.36 -0.67 -5.40
CA PHE A 125 6.01 -0.74 -6.71
C PHE A 125 5.88 0.53 -7.58
N ASN A 126 5.51 1.64 -6.96
CA ASN A 126 5.42 2.97 -7.56
C ASN A 126 6.40 3.92 -6.83
N PRO A 127 7.55 4.28 -7.45
CA PRO A 127 8.55 5.15 -6.81
C PRO A 127 8.04 6.58 -6.57
N ASP A 128 7.02 7.00 -7.31
CA ASP A 128 6.44 8.34 -7.27
C ASP A 128 5.29 8.45 -6.27
N ALA A 129 4.92 7.35 -5.60
CA ALA A 129 3.88 7.37 -4.58
C ALA A 129 4.26 8.32 -3.43
N ILE A 130 3.32 9.22 -3.09
CA ILE A 130 3.42 10.15 -1.95
C ILE A 130 2.60 9.67 -0.75
N ALA A 131 1.65 8.77 -0.97
CA ALA A 131 0.91 8.06 0.06
C ALA A 131 0.61 6.62 -0.41
N VAL A 132 0.39 5.72 0.55
CA VAL A 132 -0.04 4.34 0.29
C VAL A 132 -1.00 3.90 1.38
N THR A 133 -2.10 3.25 0.98
CA THR A 133 -3.07 2.65 1.89
C THR A 133 -3.00 1.14 1.90
N TYR A 134 -2.99 0.54 3.09
CA TYR A 134 -3.13 -0.89 3.31
C TYR A 134 -4.19 -1.13 4.40
N TRP A 135 -5.37 -1.61 4.00
CA TRP A 135 -6.56 -1.73 4.87
C TRP A 135 -6.93 -0.39 5.51
N ASP A 136 -6.90 -0.29 6.84
CA ASP A 136 -7.18 0.93 7.60
C ASP A 136 -5.88 1.68 8.00
N ASN A 137 -4.73 1.32 7.40
CA ASN A 137 -3.43 1.95 7.65
C ASN A 137 -3.02 2.79 6.45
N ILE A 138 -2.70 4.06 6.69
CA ILE A 138 -2.31 5.01 5.64
C ILE A 138 -0.89 5.50 5.96
N PHE A 139 -0.01 5.36 4.98
CA PHE A 139 1.40 5.73 5.08
C PHE A 139 1.65 6.94 4.19
N LEU A 140 2.06 8.05 4.80
CA LEU A 140 2.44 9.28 4.10
C LEU A 140 3.95 9.35 3.98
N LYS A 141 4.44 9.73 2.79
CA LYS A 141 5.87 9.84 2.52
C LYS A 141 6.50 10.86 3.45
N ASN A 142 5.83 11.99 3.63
CA ASN A 142 6.20 13.00 4.61
C ASN A 142 5.02 13.36 5.54
N PRO A 143 5.29 13.72 6.81
CA PRO A 143 4.23 14.01 7.78
C PRO A 143 3.41 15.27 7.46
N GLU A 144 3.95 16.21 6.68
CA GLU A 144 3.27 17.42 6.22
C GLU A 144 2.16 17.13 5.20
N ASP A 145 2.22 16.00 4.50
CA ASP A 145 1.18 15.57 3.55
C ASP A 145 -0.17 15.32 4.27
N ALA A 146 -0.17 15.23 5.60
CA ALA A 146 -1.37 15.19 6.43
C ALA A 146 -2.20 16.49 6.40
N HIS A 147 -1.72 17.53 5.72
CA HIS A 147 -2.47 18.76 5.45
C HIS A 147 -3.05 18.80 4.03
N ASN A 148 -2.69 17.84 3.17
CA ASN A 148 -3.19 17.74 1.80
C ASN A 148 -4.55 17.02 1.80
N VAL A 149 -5.63 17.76 2.02
CA VAL A 149 -6.99 17.22 2.12
C VAL A 149 -7.42 16.41 0.88
N PRO A 150 -7.13 16.83 -0.37
CA PRO A 150 -7.38 16.00 -1.54
C PRO A 150 -6.67 14.64 -1.50
N LEU A 151 -5.39 14.60 -1.09
CA LEU A 151 -4.64 13.34 -0.92
C LEU A 151 -5.24 12.47 0.18
N ILE A 152 -5.60 13.05 1.33
CA ILE A 152 -6.27 12.34 2.42
C ILE A 152 -7.57 11.67 1.95
N ALA A 153 -8.36 12.40 1.15
CA ALA A 153 -9.60 11.89 0.60
C ALA A 153 -9.37 10.70 -0.33
N HIS A 154 -8.33 10.76 -1.17
CA HIS A 154 -7.90 9.67 -2.03
C HIS A 154 -7.59 8.40 -1.22
N GLU A 155 -6.71 8.49 -0.23
CA GLU A 155 -6.28 7.35 0.58
C GLU A 155 -7.44 6.75 1.38
N LEU A 156 -8.34 7.59 1.91
CA LEU A 156 -9.52 7.13 2.63
C LEU A 156 -10.47 6.29 1.76
N VAL A 157 -10.56 6.53 0.45
CA VAL A 157 -11.35 5.70 -0.48
C VAL A 157 -10.80 4.28 -0.54
N HIS A 158 -9.48 4.11 -0.57
CA HIS A 158 -8.86 2.78 -0.58
C HIS A 158 -9.22 1.96 0.67
N THR A 159 -9.37 2.59 1.84
CA THR A 159 -9.81 1.91 3.07
C THR A 159 -11.20 1.26 2.93
N VAL A 160 -12.05 1.81 2.06
CA VAL A 160 -13.37 1.25 1.73
C VAL A 160 -13.23 0.15 0.68
N GLN A 161 -12.43 0.39 -0.37
CA GLN A 161 -12.24 -0.55 -1.48
C GLN A 161 -11.64 -1.89 -1.00
N TYR A 162 -10.81 -1.87 0.06
CA TYR A 162 -10.26 -3.10 0.66
C TYR A 162 -11.28 -3.92 1.46
N LYS A 163 -12.49 -3.39 1.76
CA LYS A 163 -13.50 -4.10 2.55
C LYS A 163 -14.38 -5.04 1.70
N LYS A 164 -14.50 -4.81 0.38
CA LYS A 164 -15.28 -5.65 -0.55
C LYS A 164 -14.79 -5.42 -2.00
N PRO A 165 -14.54 -6.44 -2.84
CA PRO A 165 -14.55 -7.90 -2.65
C PRO A 165 -13.23 -8.44 -2.05
N LEU A 166 -13.10 -9.78 -1.91
CA LEU A 166 -11.91 -10.49 -1.38
C LEU A 166 -10.58 -9.82 -1.76
N LEU A 167 -9.70 -9.60 -0.77
CA LEU A 167 -8.37 -8.99 -0.95
C LEU A 167 -7.60 -9.57 -2.15
N VAL A 168 -7.67 -10.89 -2.33
CA VAL A 168 -7.01 -11.59 -3.44
C VAL A 168 -7.52 -11.10 -4.80
N TYR A 169 -8.84 -10.91 -4.94
CA TYR A 169 -9.42 -10.37 -6.17
C TYR A 169 -8.93 -8.95 -6.45
N HIS A 170 -8.86 -8.12 -5.40
CA HIS A 170 -8.36 -6.75 -5.50
C HIS A 170 -6.88 -6.73 -5.94
N ALA A 171 -6.04 -7.53 -5.28
CA ALA A 171 -4.61 -7.64 -5.61
C ALA A 171 -4.41 -8.15 -7.06
N VAL A 172 -5.11 -9.21 -7.46
CA VAL A 172 -4.98 -9.77 -8.83
C VAL A 172 -5.39 -8.74 -9.89
N ARG A 173 -6.52 -8.05 -9.71
CA ARG A 173 -6.94 -7.01 -10.66
C ARG A 173 -6.00 -5.82 -10.66
N TYR A 174 -5.57 -5.36 -9.49
CA TYR A 174 -4.63 -4.26 -9.36
C TYR A 174 -3.35 -4.55 -10.16
N PHE A 175 -2.69 -5.68 -9.90
CA PHE A 175 -1.47 -6.05 -10.61
C PHE A 175 -1.70 -6.29 -12.10
N TRP A 176 -2.82 -6.90 -12.49
CA TRP A 176 -3.15 -7.07 -13.89
C TRP A 176 -3.22 -5.73 -14.63
N TYR A 177 -4.02 -4.78 -14.15
CA TYR A 177 -4.14 -3.46 -14.78
C TYR A 177 -2.81 -2.69 -14.72
N TYR A 178 -2.13 -2.71 -13.57
CA TYR A 178 -0.85 -2.03 -13.39
C TYR A 178 0.19 -2.48 -14.42
N PHE A 179 0.39 -3.79 -14.59
CA PHE A 179 1.41 -4.32 -15.51
C PHE A 179 0.99 -4.32 -16.98
N THR A 180 -0.32 -4.41 -17.28
CA THR A 180 -0.79 -4.45 -18.68
C THR A 180 -1.08 -3.07 -19.26
N LYS A 181 -1.45 -2.10 -18.44
CA LYS A 181 -2.00 -0.79 -18.87
C LYS A 181 -1.46 0.40 -18.08
N GLY A 182 -0.62 0.17 -17.06
CA GLY A 182 -0.04 1.21 -16.21
C GLY A 182 -0.94 1.61 -15.03
N TYR A 183 -0.34 2.29 -14.06
CA TYR A 183 -0.98 2.67 -12.78
C TYR A 183 -2.27 3.48 -12.96
N GLN A 184 -2.27 4.50 -13.83
CA GLN A 184 -3.42 5.39 -14.06
C GLN A 184 -4.66 4.68 -14.65
N SER A 185 -4.48 3.47 -15.18
CA SER A 185 -5.57 2.67 -15.75
C SER A 185 -6.28 1.79 -14.73
N VAL A 186 -5.76 1.70 -13.49
CA VAL A 186 -6.32 0.86 -12.44
C VAL A 186 -7.67 1.44 -12.02
N PRO A 187 -8.80 0.70 -12.15
CA PRO A 187 -10.14 1.24 -11.89
C PRO A 187 -10.32 1.80 -10.47
N TYR A 188 -9.64 1.20 -9.49
CA TYR A 188 -9.70 1.63 -8.09
C TYR A 188 -8.99 2.97 -7.86
N GLU A 189 -7.86 3.20 -8.55
CA GLU A 189 -7.15 4.47 -8.56
C GLU A 189 -7.99 5.55 -9.24
N GLN A 190 -8.64 5.22 -10.37
CA GLN A 190 -9.52 6.14 -11.08
C GLN A 190 -10.68 6.61 -10.19
N GLU A 191 -11.31 5.68 -9.48
CA GLU A 191 -12.38 5.96 -8.50
C GLU A 191 -11.91 6.84 -7.34
N ALA A 192 -10.69 6.60 -6.80
CA ALA A 192 -10.11 7.44 -5.77
C ALA A 192 -9.75 8.84 -6.29
N PHE A 193 -9.21 8.95 -7.51
CA PHE A 193 -8.92 10.23 -8.17
C PHE A 193 -10.18 11.03 -8.48
N GLU A 194 -11.29 10.39 -8.86
CA GLU A 194 -12.57 11.07 -9.06
C GLU A 194 -13.02 11.76 -7.77
N PHE A 195 -12.95 11.06 -6.63
CA PHE A 195 -13.30 11.67 -5.35
C PHE A 195 -12.33 12.77 -4.93
N GLN A 196 -11.03 12.55 -5.11
CA GLN A 196 -10.01 13.58 -4.88
C GLN A 196 -10.31 14.86 -5.67
N LYS A 197 -10.72 14.74 -6.94
CA LYS A 197 -11.10 15.88 -7.77
C LYS A 197 -12.33 16.61 -7.22
N SER A 198 -13.36 15.87 -6.77
CA SER A 198 -14.53 16.49 -6.14
C SER A 198 -14.17 17.25 -4.87
N VAL A 199 -13.24 16.72 -4.06
CA VAL A 199 -12.76 17.41 -2.86
C VAL A 199 -11.95 18.66 -3.23
N LEU A 200 -11.05 18.57 -4.21
CA LEU A 200 -10.30 19.72 -4.68
C LEU A 200 -11.23 20.83 -5.21
N GLN A 201 -12.25 20.47 -5.98
CA GLN A 201 -13.23 21.43 -6.49
C GLN A 201 -14.01 22.11 -5.36
N ALA A 202 -14.40 21.36 -4.32
CA ALA A 202 -15.09 21.90 -3.16
C ALA A 202 -14.21 22.91 -2.39
N ILE A 203 -12.92 22.63 -2.23
CA ILE A 203 -11.95 23.55 -1.60
C ILE A 203 -11.84 24.84 -2.42
N LEU A 204 -11.61 24.71 -3.73
CA LEU A 204 -11.46 25.85 -4.64
C LEU A 204 -12.73 26.70 -4.78
N SER A 205 -13.91 26.14 -4.46
CA SER A 205 -15.18 26.87 -4.50
C SER A 205 -15.51 27.57 -3.17
N ALA A 206 -14.75 27.28 -2.10
CA ALA A 206 -14.91 27.88 -0.78
C ALA A 206 -13.98 29.07 -0.53
N GLU A 207 -12.94 29.23 -1.36
CA GLU A 207 -12.04 30.40 -1.41
C GLU A 207 -12.64 31.56 -2.22
#